data_AF-A0A0X8V8P1-F1
#
_entry.id   AF-A0A0X8V8P1-F1
#
_cell.length_a   1.000
_cell.length_b   1.000
_cell.length_c   1.000
_cell.angle_alpha   90.00
_cell.angle_beta   90.00
_cell.angle_gamma   90.00
#
_symmetry.space_group_name_H-M   'P 1'
#
loop_
_entity.id
_entity.type
_entity.pdbx_description
1 polymer ?
#
loop_
_entity_poly.entity_id
_entity_poly.type
_entity_poly.pdbx_seq_one_letter_code
_entity_poly.pdbx_strand_id
1 'polypeptide(L)'
;AILGFVNKQQAHDLLINKPDGTFLLRFSDSKIGGITIAWKFDSPDRNLWNLKPFTTRDFSIRSLADRLGDLSYLIYVFPDR
;
A
#
# COMPACT_ATOMS: atom_id res chain seq x y z
N ALA A 1 -4.33 8.27 3.44
CA ALA A 1 -3.29 9.29 3.28
C ALA A 1 -2.19 8.72 2.38
N ILE A 2 -1.67 9.49 1.42
CA ILE A 2 -0.58 9.02 0.56
C ILE A 2 0.72 9.52 1.17
N LEU A 3 1.64 8.61 1.53
CA LEU A 3 2.96 8.98 2.05
C LEU A 3 3.85 9.59 0.97
N GLY A 4 3.60 9.24 -0.30
CA GLY A 4 4.24 9.84 -1.46
C GLY A 4 5.50 9.09 -1.88
N PHE A 5 6.65 9.78 -1.85
CA PHE A 5 7.93 9.31 -2.36
C PHE A 5 8.63 8.38 -1.36
N VAL A 6 8.11 7.16 -1.27
CA VAL A 6 8.66 6.08 -0.45
C VAL A 6 9.02 4.93 -1.39
N ASN A 7 10.26 4.49 -1.35
CA ASN A 7 10.69 3.31 -2.13
C ASN A 7 10.27 2.01 -1.43
N LYS A 8 10.45 0.86 -2.11
CA LYS A 8 10.08 -0.46 -1.54
C LYS A 8 10.74 -0.76 -0.20
N GLN A 9 12.04 -0.44 -0.06
CA GLN A 9 12.80 -0.75 1.16
C GLN A 9 12.34 0.12 2.32
N GLN A 10 12.16 1.43 2.09
CA GLN A 10 11.64 2.34 3.10
C GLN A 10 10.23 1.94 3.55
N ALA A 11 9.36 1.53 2.62
CA ALA A 11 8.02 1.05 2.96
C ALA A 11 8.07 -0.20 3.84
N HIS A 12 9.02 -1.10 3.56
CA HIS A 12 9.27 -2.27 4.40
C HIS A 12 9.67 -1.87 5.82
N ASP A 13 10.67 -1.00 5.95
CA ASP A 13 11.23 -0.63 7.25
C ASP A 13 10.22 0.17 8.11
N LEU A 14 9.31 0.91 7.48
CA LEU A 14 8.21 1.62 8.15
C LEU A 14 7.10 0.69 8.66
N LEU A 15 6.87 -0.44 7.97
CA LEU A 15 5.75 -1.34 8.24
C LEU A 15 6.15 -2.60 9.04
N ILE A 16 7.43 -2.99 9.07
CA ILE A 16 7.86 -4.24 9.72
C ILE A 16 7.50 -4.34 11.20
N ASN A 17 7.55 -3.21 11.92
CA ASN A 17 7.23 -3.13 13.35
C ASN A 17 5.78 -2.66 13.62
N LYS A 18 4.92 -2.68 12.60
CA LYS A 18 3.51 -2.27 12.73
C LYS A 18 2.58 -3.48 12.84
N PRO A 19 1.37 -3.29 13.41
CA PRO A 19 0.39 -4.35 13.49
C PRO A 19 0.05 -4.96 12.12
N ASP A 20 -0.38 -6.22 12.12
CA ASP A 20 -0.90 -6.86 10.92
C ASP A 20 -2.05 -6.06 10.29
N GLY A 21 -2.09 -6.03 8.96
CA GLY A 21 -3.05 -5.22 8.22
C GLY A 21 -2.74 -3.72 8.16
N THR A 22 -1.61 -3.27 8.71
CA THR A 22 -1.14 -1.88 8.51
C THR A 22 -0.65 -1.70 7.08
N PHE A 23 -1.08 -0.61 6.44
CA PHE A 23 -0.73 -0.29 5.06
C PHE A 23 -0.41 1.19 4.85
N LEU A 24 0.30 1.45 3.76
CA LEU A 24 0.57 2.79 3.27
C LEU A 24 0.44 2.85 1.75
N LEU A 25 0.14 4.04 1.25
CA LEU A 25 0.15 4.33 -0.17
C LEU A 25 1.40 5.11 -0.54
N ARG A 26 2.06 4.70 -1.62
CA ARG A 26 3.28 5.32 -2.14
C ARG A 26 3.26 5.41 -3.66
N PHE A 27 4.06 6.32 -4.22
CA PHE A 27 4.27 6.37 -5.66
C PHE A 27 5.10 5.18 -6.13
N SER A 28 4.78 4.69 -7.31
CA SER A 28 5.48 3.56 -7.91
C SER A 28 6.79 3.99 -8.54
N ASP A 29 7.87 3.31 -8.17
CA ASP A 29 9.19 3.48 -8.77
C ASP A 29 9.24 2.97 -10.22
N SER A 30 8.32 2.07 -10.60
CA SER A 30 8.33 1.36 -11.89
C SER A 30 7.22 1.78 -12.85
N LYS A 31 6.28 2.63 -12.40
CA LYS A 31 5.11 3.04 -13.19
C LYS A 31 4.90 4.54 -13.04
N ILE A 32 5.08 5.29 -14.13
CA ILE A 32 4.85 6.74 -14.18
C ILE A 32 3.40 7.03 -13.79
N GLY A 33 3.21 7.96 -12.85
CA GLY A 33 1.88 8.32 -12.33
C GLY A 33 1.17 7.18 -11.59
N GLY A 34 1.90 6.11 -11.24
CA GLY A 34 1.35 4.95 -10.54
C GLY A 34 1.37 5.14 -9.03
N ILE A 35 0.28 4.76 -8.37
CA ILE A 35 0.19 4.64 -6.90
C ILE A 35 0.12 3.15 -6.56
N THR A 36 0.95 2.70 -5.62
CA THR A 36 0.93 1.33 -5.10
C THR A 36 0.63 1.33 -3.61
N ILE A 37 0.14 0.19 -3.13
CA ILE A 37 -0.17 -0.06 -1.73
C ILE A 37 0.85 -1.07 -1.22
N ALA A 38 1.54 -0.71 -0.14
CA ALA A 38 2.37 -1.63 0.63
C ALA A 38 1.64 -1.96 1.94
N TRP A 39 1.59 -3.24 2.32
CA TRP A 39 0.95 -3.66 3.56
C TRP A 39 1.76 -4.73 4.30
N LYS A 40 1.72 -4.68 5.63
CA LYS A 40 2.24 -5.72 6.53
C LYS A 40 1.27 -6.89 6.52
N PHE A 41 1.81 -8.08 6.34
CA PHE A 41 1.08 -9.33 6.55
C PHE A 41 1.88 -10.20 7.53
N ASP A 42 1.22 -10.86 8.48
CA ASP A 42 1.87 -11.78 9.42
C ASP A 42 1.91 -13.20 8.85
N SER A 43 2.84 -13.42 7.91
CA SER A 43 3.09 -14.73 7.29
C SER A 43 4.54 -15.15 7.52
N PRO A 44 4.80 -16.44 7.82
CA PRO A 44 6.15 -16.97 8.06
C PRO A 44 7.14 -16.70 6.92
N ASP A 45 6.66 -16.68 5.69
CA ASP A 45 7.50 -16.60 4.49
C ASP A 45 7.65 -15.17 3.95
N ARG A 46 6.72 -14.27 4.33
CA ARG A 46 6.69 -12.91 3.78
C ARG A 46 5.92 -11.95 4.67
N ASN A 47 6.67 -11.05 5.31
CA ASN A 47 6.12 -10.03 6.19
C ASN A 47 5.52 -8.83 5.45
N LEU A 48 5.87 -8.59 4.19
CA LEU A 48 5.41 -7.42 3.45
C LEU A 48 4.98 -7.76 2.03
N TRP A 49 3.89 -7.14 1.62
CA TRP A 49 3.41 -7.22 0.25
C TRP A 49 3.23 -5.85 -0.39
N ASN A 50 3.39 -5.80 -1.70
CA ASN A 50 3.18 -4.61 -2.53
C ASN A 50 2.23 -4.96 -3.66
N LEU A 51 1.13 -4.23 -3.80
CA LEU A 51 0.21 -4.41 -4.91
C LEU A 51 0.77 -3.85 -6.21
N LYS A 52 0.24 -4.34 -7.33
CA LYS A 52 0.51 -3.73 -8.63
C LYS A 52 0.10 -2.25 -8.60
N PRO A 53 0.92 -1.32 -9.12
CA PRO A 53 0.57 0.08 -9.18
C PRO A 53 -0.71 0.32 -9.98
N PHE A 54 -1.58 1.16 -9.43
CA PHE A 54 -2.77 1.70 -10.07
C PHE A 54 -2.43 3.04 -10.73
N THR A 55 -2.95 3.26 -11.91
CA THR A 55 -2.78 4.48 -12.70
C THR A 55 -4.09 5.26 -12.77
N THR A 56 -4.05 6.47 -13.34
CA THR A 56 -5.27 7.28 -13.61
C THR A 56 -6.33 6.50 -14.37
N ARG A 57 -5.93 5.59 -15.28
CA ARG A 57 -6.85 4.72 -16.02
C ARG A 57 -7.55 3.70 -15.11
N ASP A 58 -6.87 3.20 -14.10
CA ASP A 58 -7.47 2.27 -13.14
C ASP A 58 -8.48 3.00 -12.23
N PHE A 59 -8.18 4.26 -11.91
CA PHE A 59 -9.03 5.13 -11.10
C PHE A 59 -10.25 5.67 -11.84
N SER A 60 -10.20 5.81 -13.17
CA SER A 60 -11.37 6.19 -13.97
C SER A 60 -12.43 5.10 -14.04
N ILE A 61 -12.03 3.84 -13.88
CA ILE A 61 -12.95 2.68 -13.85
C ILE A 61 -13.53 2.51 -12.44
N ARG A 62 -12.67 2.61 -11.41
CA ARG A 62 -13.07 2.45 -10.02
C ARG A 62 -12.11 3.19 -9.10
N SER A 63 -12.68 3.95 -8.17
CA SER A 63 -11.91 4.80 -7.28
C SER A 63 -10.96 3.99 -6.40
N LEU A 64 -9.88 4.63 -5.94
CA LEU A 64 -8.96 4.02 -4.98
C LEU A 64 -9.67 3.64 -3.67
N ALA A 65 -10.62 4.45 -3.21
CA ALA A 65 -11.37 4.20 -1.98
C ALA A 65 -12.18 2.90 -2.07
N ASP A 66 -12.90 2.70 -3.18
CA ASP A 66 -13.68 1.47 -3.37
C ASP A 66 -12.77 0.24 -3.46
N ARG A 67 -11.61 0.37 -4.10
CA ARG A 67 -10.62 -0.71 -4.19
C ARG A 67 -10.01 -1.05 -2.83
N LEU A 68 -9.76 -0.06 -1.98
CA LEU A 68 -9.30 -0.28 -0.61
C LEU A 68 -10.39 -0.94 0.23
N GLY A 69 -11.66 -0.54 0.06
CA GLY A 69 -12.80 -1.11 0.77
C GLY A 69 -13.05 -2.59 0.48
N ASP A 70 -12.68 -3.07 -0.71
CA ASP A 70 -12.75 -4.51 -1.03
C ASP A 70 -11.71 -5.36 -0.30
N LEU A 71 -10.63 -4.75 0.17
CA LEU A 71 -9.51 -5.46 0.79
C LEU A 71 -9.69 -5.47 2.30
N SER A 72 -10.49 -6.41 2.79
CA SER A 72 -10.84 -6.52 4.22
C SER A 72 -9.65 -6.72 5.16
N TYR A 73 -8.48 -7.09 4.63
CA TYR A 73 -7.23 -7.25 5.38
C TYR A 73 -6.42 -5.95 5.50
N LEU A 74 -6.84 -4.85 4.86
CA LEU A 74 -6.25 -3.52 5.03
C LEU A 74 -7.01 -2.79 6.14
N ILE A 75 -6.41 -2.72 7.32
CA ILE A 75 -7.09 -2.29 8.55
C ILE A 75 -6.61 -0.90 8.99
N TYR A 76 -5.30 -0.70 9.04
CA TYR A 76 -4.69 0.52 9.59
C TYR A 76 -3.93 1.29 8.51
N VAL A 77 -4.21 2.59 8.37
CA VAL A 77 -3.47 3.51 7.51
C VAL A 77 -2.31 4.11 8.31
N PHE A 78 -1.08 3.77 7.93
CA PHE A 78 0.12 4.38 8.50
C PHE A 78 0.16 5.91 8.26
N PRO A 79 0.69 6.72 9.21
CA PRO A 79 1.27 6.30 10.49
C PRO A 79 0.25 6.03 11.61
N ASP A 80 -0.91 6.71 11.60
CA ASP A 80 -1.71 6.91 12.82
C ASP A 80 -3.24 6.88 12.58
N ARG A 81 -3.74 6.11 11.60
CA ARG A 81 -5.18 5.98 11.33
C ARG A 81 -5.65 4.53 11.16
#